data_AF-A0A1H2ZYB0-F1
#
_entry.id   AF-A0A1H2ZYB0-F1
#
_cell.length_a   1.000
_cell.length_b   1.000
_cell.length_c   1.000
_cell.angle_alpha   90.00
_cell.angle_beta   90.00
_cell.angle_gamma   90.00
#
_symmetry.space_group_name_H-M   'P 1'
#
loop_
_entity.id
_entity.type
_entity.pdbx_description
1 polymer ?
#
loop_
_entity_poly.entity_id
_entity_poly.type
_entity_poly.pdbx_seq_one_letter_code
_entity_poly.pdbx_strand_id
1 'polypeptide(L)' 'MYHITAFDNEGNKLIDQSIEAQNDTQAKEKGQAILQEKEATGSPFRIIHNSGRLIDFLSHKGKSAKEKA' A
#
# COMPACT_ATOMS: atom_id res chain seq x y z
N MET A 1 2.82 14.39 4.38
CA MET A 1 2.94 13.86 3.00
C MET A 1 3.27 12.38 3.11
N TYR A 2 2.52 11.52 2.44
CA TYR A 2 2.69 10.06 2.49
C TYR A 2 3.07 9.54 1.11
N HIS A 3 3.50 8.29 1.04
CA HIS A 3 3.94 7.65 -0.19
C HIS A 3 3.47 6.21 -0.20
N ILE A 4 2.85 5.78 -1.29
CA ILE A 4 2.45 4.40 -1.52
C ILE A 4 3.32 3.77 -2.60
N THR A 5 3.84 2.59 -2.29
CA THR A 5 4.50 1.74 -3.28
C THR A 5 3.86 0.35 -3.24
N ALA A 6 3.39 -0.13 -4.38
CA ALA A 6 2.92 -1.50 -4.55
C ALA A 6 3.84 -2.26 -5.50
N PHE A 7 3.99 -3.55 -5.28
CA PHE A 7 4.88 -4.44 -6.00
C PHE A 7 4.10 -5.63 -6.54
N ASP A 8 4.52 -6.19 -7.68
CA ASP A 8 4.01 -7.48 -8.13
C ASP A 8 4.65 -8.65 -7.36
N ASN A 9 4.31 -9.88 -7.72
CA ASN A 9 4.89 -11.08 -7.10
C ASN A 9 6.37 -11.29 -7.44
N GLU A 10 6.88 -10.65 -8.50
CA GLU A 10 8.26 -10.74 -8.99
C GLU A 10 9.15 -9.61 -8.43
N GLY A 11 8.56 -8.64 -7.73
CA GLY A 11 9.24 -7.50 -7.13
C GLY A 11 9.28 -6.25 -8.02
N ASN A 12 8.59 -6.25 -9.17
CA ASN A 12 8.46 -5.05 -10.00
C ASN A 12 7.46 -4.08 -9.36
N LYS A 13 7.72 -2.77 -9.51
CA LYS A 13 6.82 -1.75 -8.99
C LYS A 13 5.57 -1.65 -9.86
N LEU A 14 4.40 -1.79 -9.23
CA LEU A 14 3.10 -1.57 -9.85
C LEU A 14 2.60 -0.14 -9.61
N ILE A 15 2.84 0.38 -8.40
CA ILE A 15 2.38 1.71 -7.97
C ILE A 15 3.55 2.39 -7.27
N ASP A 16 3.79 3.66 -7.58
CA ASP A 16 4.80 4.48 -6.92
C ASP A 16 4.33 5.95 -6.95
N GLN A 17 3.56 6.37 -5.94
CA GLN A 17 2.96 7.71 -5.92
C GLN A 17 2.84 8.31 -4.52
N SER A 18 2.82 9.64 -4.46
CA SER A 18 2.60 10.39 -3.23
C SER A 18 1.10 10.43 -2.86
N ILE A 19 0.82 10.40 -1.57
CA ILE A 19 -0.52 10.57 -0.99
C ILE A 19 -0.51 11.83 -0.13
N GLU A 20 -1.37 12.78 -0.48
CA GLU A 20 -1.67 13.91 0.38
C GLU A 20 -2.73 13.50 1.40
N ALA A 21 -2.31 13.36 2.66
CA ALA A 21 -3.22 13.11 3.77
C ALA A 21 -2.80 13.94 4.99
N GLN A 22 -3.77 14.28 5.83
CA GLN A 22 -3.58 15.05 7.05
C GLN A 22 -3.22 14.18 8.25
N ASN A 23 -3.55 12.89 8.22
CA ASN A 23 -3.28 11.94 9.29
C ASN A 23 -3.12 10.51 8.75
N ASP A 24 -2.64 9.63 9.61
CA ASP A 24 -2.30 8.24 9.28
C ASP A 24 -3.54 7.45 8.82
N THR A 25 -4.72 7.72 9.41
CA THR A 25 -5.99 7.09 9.02
C THR A 25 -6.37 7.44 7.58
N GLN A 26 -6.36 8.72 7.24
CA GLN A 26 -6.66 9.20 5.90
C GLN A 26 -5.62 8.71 4.88
N ALA A 27 -4.35 8.57 5.28
CA ALA A 27 -3.31 8.01 4.43
C ALA A 27 -3.58 6.53 4.09
N LYS A 28 -4.05 5.74 5.07
CA LYS A 28 -4.47 4.35 4.85
C LYS A 28 -5.65 4.26 3.90
N GLU A 29 -6.71 5.02 4.16
CA GLU A 29 -7.93 5.00 3.32
C GLU A 29 -7.62 5.38 1.88
N LYS A 30 -6.87 6.46 1.66
CA LYS A 30 -6.43 6.88 0.31
C LYS A 30 -5.54 5.83 -0.34
N GLY A 31 -4.61 5.23 0.42
CA GLY A 31 -3.75 4.17 -0.11
C GLY A 31 -4.53 2.92 -0.51
N GLN A 32 -5.52 2.50 0.28
CA GLN A 32 -6.41 1.39 -0.05
C GLN A 32 -7.25 1.68 -1.29
N ALA A 33 -7.80 2.90 -1.43
CA ALA A 33 -8.53 3.31 -2.62
C ALA A 33 -7.66 3.24 -3.88
N ILE A 34 -6.41 3.73 -3.81
CA ILE A 34 -5.44 3.64 -4.92
C ILE A 34 -5.14 2.18 -5.28
N LEU A 35 -4.97 1.31 -4.30
CA LEU A 35 -4.75 -0.11 -4.54
C LEU A 35 -5.95 -0.77 -5.23
N GLN A 36 -7.17 -0.39 -4.85
CA GLN A 36 -8.39 -0.88 -5.49
C GLN A 36 -8.53 -0.39 -6.93
N GLU A 37 -8.30 0.91 -7.18
CA GLU A 37 -8.35 1.51 -8.52
C GLU A 37 -7.34 0.92 -9.49
N LYS A 38 -6.20 0.43 -8.97
CA LYS A 38 -5.12 -0.18 -9.75
C LYS A 38 -5.14 -1.70 -9.74
N GLU A 39 -6.22 -2.31 -9.21
CA GLU A 39 -6.38 -3.77 -9.09
C GLU A 39 -5.21 -4.45 -8.34
N ALA A 40 -4.55 -3.70 -7.45
CA ALA A 40 -3.37 -4.10 -6.68
C ALA A 40 -3.69 -4.37 -5.20
N THR A 41 -4.95 -4.45 -4.81
CA THR A 41 -5.40 -4.71 -3.42
C THR A 41 -4.83 -5.99 -2.81
N GLY A 42 -4.57 -7.00 -3.65
CA GLY A 42 -3.93 -8.25 -3.22
C GLY A 42 -2.41 -8.20 -3.24
N SER A 43 -1.82 -7.23 -3.93
CA SER A 43 -0.38 -7.14 -4.15
C SER A 43 0.35 -6.61 -2.92
N PRO A 44 1.60 -7.03 -2.67
CA PRO A 44 2.43 -6.45 -1.62
C PRO A 44 2.53 -4.94 -1.79
N PHE A 45 2.29 -4.20 -0.71
CA PHE A 45 2.37 -2.76 -0.73
C PHE A 45 2.95 -2.22 0.56
N ARG A 46 3.38 -0.97 0.52
CA ARG A 46 3.74 -0.19 1.70
C ARG A 46 3.25 1.24 1.56
N ILE A 47 2.80 1.80 2.68
CA ILE A 47 2.47 3.20 2.85
C ILE A 47 3.40 3.75 3.91
N ILE A 48 4.19 4.74 3.53
CA ILE A 48 5.14 5.41 4.43
C ILE A 48 4.83 6.89 4.51
N HIS A 49 5.06 7.50 5.66
CA HIS A 49 5.09 8.94 5.79
C HIS A 49 6.43 9.48 5.27
N ASN A 50 6.49 10.74 4.84
CA ASN A 50 7.71 11.40 4.39
C ASN A 50 8.83 11.41 5.45
N SER A 51 8.48 11.26 6.73
CA SER A 51 9.42 11.13 7.84
C SER A 51 10.07 9.73 7.92
N GLY A 52 9.74 8.82 7.01
CA GLY A 52 10.19 7.42 7.02
C GLY A 52 9.37 6.50 7.93
N ARG A 53 8.28 6.99 8.53
CA ARG A 53 7.42 6.18 9.39
C ARG A 53 6.56 5.24 8.54
N LEU A 54 6.57 3.94 8.87
CA LEU A 54 5.67 2.96 8.25
C LEU A 54 4.26 3.11 8.81
N ILE A 55 3.30 3.33 7.93
CA ILE A 55 1.89 3.52 8.30
C ILE A 55 1.11 2.22 8.11
N ASP A 56 1.29 1.59 6.96
CA ASP A 56 0.62 0.35 6.60
C ASP A 56 1.47 -0.43 5.61
N PHE A 57 1.42 -1.75 5.67
CA PHE A 57 2.10 -2.59 4.69
C PHE A 57 1.44 -3.96 4.59
N LEU A 58 1.57 -4.57 3.41
CA LEU A 58 1.22 -5.95 3.15
C LEU A 58 2.45 -6.63 2.54
N SER A 59 2.93 -7.69 3.18
CA SER A 59 4.02 -8.51 2.66
C SER A 59 3.48 -9.58 1.70
N HIS A 60 4.33 -10.13 0.83
CA HIS A 60 4.03 -11.31 0.01
C HIS A 60 3.51 -12.50 0.85
N LYS A 61 3.97 -12.65 2.10
CA LYS A 61 3.47 -13.68 3.03
C LYS A 61 2.10 -13.36 3.66
N GLY A 62 1.58 -12.15 3.48
CA GLY A 62 0.24 -11.76 3.92
C GLY A 62 -0.87 -12.19 2.96
N LYS A 63 -0.54 -12.46 1.68
CA LYS A 63 -1.51 -12.96 0.66
C LYS A 63 -2.20 -14.25 1.11
N SER A 64 -1.45 -15.18 1.71
CA SER A 64 -1.96 -16.47 2.17
C SER A 64 -2.99 -16.36 3.31
N ALA A 65 -3.08 -15.21 4.00
CA ALA A 65 -4.04 -15.00 5.08
C ALA A 65 -5.37 -14.37 4.62
N LYS A 66 -5.39 -13.59 3.52
CA LYS A 66 -6.61 -12.93 3.01
C LYS A 66 -7.36 -13.72 1.95
N GLU A 67 -6.70 -14.62 1.22
CA GLU A 67 -7.34 -15.47 0.20
C GLU A 67 -8.08 -16.68 0.80
N LYS A 68 -8.06 -16.84 2.14
CA LYS A 68 -8.71 -17.92 2.88
C LYS A 68 -9.81 -17.45 3.85
N ALA A 69 -10.27 -16.20 3.76
CA ALA A 69 -11.33 -15.65 4.60
C ALA A 69 -12.62 -15.46 3.82
#